data_AF-A0A090WIM7-F1
#
_entry.id   AF-A0A090WIM7-F1
#
_cell.length_a   1.000
_cell.length_b   1.000
_cell.length_c   1.000
_cell.angle_alpha   90.00
_cell.angle_beta   90.00
_cell.angle_gamma   90.00
#
_symmetry.space_group_name_H-M   'P 1'
#
loop_
_entity.id
_entity.type
_entity.pdbx_description
1 polymer ?
#
loop_
_entity_poly.entity_id
_entity_poly.type
_entity_poly.pdbx_seq_one_letter_code
_entity_poly.pdbx_strand_id
1 'polypeptide(L)'
;MRRLKLLIFLFSGFSIFAQNEGDFWYFGENAGLDFSTSPPTALSNSAMSTVAGCSTVSDSNGNLLFYTNGRLVWNRNHVLMSNSPSYGSTDTYSQQLIVKDPSSTNTYFILRTFWSDLVPGPALDYQIVDMSLDNGLGDIIPIQNYNHNVQFATQEKVSAFINSNGNSNWVLTTYFDYPTLRIYSIKIQNGIIDTSTRVTSNFTSVPNYLLSGQDGILKISKDGTKLILTDGFKAALFDFNINTGVVTNPIRLSTNSIYNRFYGG
;
A
#
# COMPACT_ATOMS: atom_id res chain seq x y z
N MET A 1 -14.72 46.51 -45.14
CA MET A 1 -14.08 46.30 -43.83
C MET A 1 -14.55 44.98 -43.23
N ARG A 2 -13.74 43.92 -43.28
CA ARG A 2 -13.95 42.70 -42.49
C ARG A 2 -12.60 42.34 -41.86
N ARG A 3 -12.50 42.50 -40.55
CA ARG A 3 -11.29 42.20 -39.77
C ARG A 3 -11.23 40.69 -39.54
N LEU A 4 -10.21 40.03 -40.10
CA LEU A 4 -9.88 38.65 -39.80
C LEU A 4 -9.10 38.63 -38.46
N LYS A 5 -9.70 38.12 -37.38
CA LYS A 5 -8.98 37.88 -36.12
C LYS A 5 -8.35 36.49 -36.19
N LEU A 6 -7.03 36.44 -36.34
CA LEU A 6 -6.25 35.21 -36.25
C LEU A 6 -6.12 34.84 -34.76
N LEU A 7 -6.79 33.77 -34.33
CA LEU A 7 -6.64 33.21 -32.98
C LEU A 7 -5.53 32.14 -33.04
N ILE A 8 -4.32 32.49 -32.61
CA ILE A 8 -3.22 31.53 -32.47
C ILE A 8 -3.44 30.78 -31.15
N PHE A 9 -3.86 29.53 -31.23
CA PHE A 9 -3.91 28.62 -30.08
C PHE A 9 -2.54 27.93 -29.96
N LEU A 10 -1.68 28.46 -29.11
CA LEU A 10 -0.43 27.80 -28.70
C LEU A 10 -0.79 26.59 -27.82
N PHE A 11 -0.89 25.41 -28.43
CA PHE A 11 -0.80 24.14 -27.70
C PHE A 11 0.66 23.94 -27.28
N SER A 12 1.07 24.57 -26.18
CA SER A 12 2.25 24.11 -25.44
C SER A 12 1.90 22.73 -24.89
N GLY A 13 2.45 21.68 -25.50
CA GLY A 13 2.43 20.33 -24.96
C GLY A 13 3.20 20.32 -23.65
N PHE A 14 2.51 20.58 -22.55
CA PHE A 14 3.03 20.28 -21.23
C PHE A 14 3.00 18.75 -21.10
N SER A 15 4.16 18.12 -21.27
CA SER A 15 4.37 16.77 -20.74
C SER A 15 4.29 16.89 -19.23
N ILE A 16 3.13 16.56 -18.66
CA ILE A 16 2.94 16.49 -17.22
C ILE A 16 3.64 15.21 -16.77
N PHE A 17 4.89 15.32 -16.31
CA PHE A 17 5.61 14.23 -15.65
C PHE A 17 5.11 14.13 -14.21
N ALA A 18 4.09 13.31 -14.00
CA ALA A 18 3.55 13.02 -12.67
C ALA A 18 3.52 11.51 -12.45
N GLN A 19 4.66 10.83 -12.60
CA GLN A 19 4.78 9.37 -12.39
C GLN A 19 6.15 8.92 -11.82
N ASN A 20 7.10 9.84 -11.61
CA ASN A 20 8.48 9.45 -11.31
C ASN A 20 8.66 8.74 -9.95
N GLU A 21 7.72 8.90 -9.01
CA GLU A 21 7.75 8.20 -7.71
C GLU A 21 7.77 6.66 -7.85
N GLY A 22 7.37 6.15 -9.01
CA GLY A 22 7.41 4.73 -9.40
C GLY A 22 8.50 4.37 -10.41
N ASP A 23 9.54 5.18 -10.61
CA ASP A 23 10.59 4.90 -11.60
C ASP A 23 11.44 3.69 -11.22
N PHE A 24 11.74 3.51 -9.93
CA PHE A 24 12.49 2.37 -9.44
C PHE A 24 11.59 1.31 -8.82
N TRP A 25 11.75 0.07 -9.27
CA TRP A 25 11.11 -1.09 -8.64
C TRP A 25 12.19 -2.07 -8.21
N TYR A 26 12.34 -2.27 -6.90
CA TYR A 26 13.22 -3.29 -6.33
C TYR A 26 12.40 -4.47 -5.82
N PHE A 27 12.82 -5.69 -6.18
CA PHE A 27 12.17 -6.94 -5.81
C PHE A 27 13.16 -7.88 -5.11
N GLY A 28 12.68 -9.07 -4.78
CA GLY A 28 13.51 -10.16 -4.25
C GLY A 28 14.57 -10.65 -5.25
N GLU A 29 15.34 -11.66 -4.83
CA GLU A 29 16.42 -12.26 -5.64
C GLU A 29 17.41 -11.23 -6.20
N ASN A 30 17.70 -10.19 -5.42
CA ASN A 30 18.63 -9.12 -5.77
C ASN A 30 18.27 -8.34 -7.07
N ALA A 31 17.02 -8.43 -7.53
CA ALA A 31 16.58 -7.86 -8.80
C ALA A 31 15.89 -6.50 -8.66
N GLY A 32 15.92 -5.71 -9.73
CA GLY A 32 15.14 -4.49 -9.88
C GLY A 32 14.96 -4.05 -11.33
N LEU A 33 14.13 -3.04 -11.53
CA LEU A 33 13.87 -2.37 -12.80
C LEU A 33 13.92 -0.84 -12.62
N ASP A 34 14.51 -0.16 -13.59
CA ASP A 34 14.53 1.29 -13.71
C ASP A 34 13.72 1.72 -14.95
N PHE A 35 12.56 2.30 -14.71
CA PHE A 35 11.63 2.82 -15.71
C PHE A 35 11.95 4.25 -16.17
N SER A 36 12.96 4.91 -15.59
CA SER A 36 13.42 6.23 -16.07
C SER A 36 14.15 6.15 -17.43
N THR A 37 14.44 4.93 -17.88
CA THR A 37 15.11 4.63 -19.16
C THR A 37 14.17 3.95 -20.17
N SER A 38 14.51 4.02 -21.46
CA SER A 38 13.75 3.38 -22.53
C SER A 38 14.68 2.56 -23.47
N PRO A 39 14.53 1.22 -23.54
CA PRO A 39 13.66 0.39 -22.71
C PRO A 39 14.05 0.44 -21.22
N PRO A 40 13.16 0.05 -20.29
CA PRO A 40 13.49 -0.02 -18.87
C PRO A 40 14.76 -0.85 -18.63
N THR A 41 15.62 -0.39 -17.74
CA THR A 41 16.92 -1.00 -17.45
C THR A 41 16.78 -2.02 -16.33
N ALA A 42 17.35 -3.21 -16.53
CA ALA A 42 17.43 -4.22 -15.48
C ALA A 42 18.50 -3.84 -14.46
N LEU A 43 18.17 -3.96 -13.17
CA LEU A 43 19.04 -3.69 -12.05
C LEU A 43 19.35 -4.97 -11.28
N SER A 44 20.60 -5.11 -10.82
CA SER A 44 21.08 -6.29 -10.07
C SER A 44 21.76 -5.90 -8.74
N ASN A 45 21.52 -4.67 -8.28
CA ASN A 45 22.12 -4.07 -7.09
C ASN A 45 21.16 -4.03 -5.89
N SER A 46 19.98 -4.67 -5.97
CA SER A 46 19.10 -4.80 -4.81
C SER A 46 19.82 -5.58 -3.72
N ALA A 47 19.91 -5.00 -2.52
CA ALA A 47 20.40 -5.73 -1.33
C ALA A 47 19.34 -6.65 -0.71
N MET A 48 18.12 -6.69 -1.27
CA MET A 48 17.01 -7.49 -0.77
C MET A 48 17.00 -8.90 -1.39
N SER A 49 16.86 -9.90 -0.52
CA SER A 49 16.50 -11.27 -0.90
C SER A 49 15.23 -11.64 -0.13
N THR A 50 14.16 -11.95 -0.86
CA THR A 50 12.88 -12.37 -0.33
C THR A 50 12.07 -13.06 -1.43
N VAL A 51 11.17 -13.98 -1.05
CA VAL A 51 10.33 -14.71 -2.00
C VAL A 51 8.97 -14.03 -2.24
N ALA A 52 8.57 -13.10 -1.38
CA ALA A 52 7.30 -12.39 -1.46
C ALA A 52 7.36 -11.07 -0.69
N GLY A 53 6.46 -10.15 -1.02
CA GLY A 53 6.36 -8.86 -0.35
C GLY A 53 7.58 -7.99 -0.62
N CYS A 54 7.47 -7.07 -1.57
CA CYS A 54 8.46 -6.01 -1.80
C CYS A 54 7.74 -4.68 -1.99
N SER A 55 8.35 -3.59 -1.54
CA SER A 55 7.86 -2.23 -1.81
C SER A 55 9.05 -1.29 -1.97
N THR A 56 8.92 -0.37 -2.91
CA THR A 56 9.94 0.64 -3.25
C THR A 56 9.26 1.99 -3.34
N VAL A 57 9.96 3.04 -2.92
CA VAL A 57 9.48 4.41 -3.11
C VAL A 57 10.60 5.31 -3.63
N SER A 58 10.25 6.14 -4.61
CA SER A 58 11.10 7.22 -5.12
C SER A 58 10.48 8.57 -4.78
N ASP A 59 11.28 9.63 -4.80
CA ASP A 59 10.77 11.00 -4.64
C ASP A 59 10.06 11.49 -5.90
N SER A 60 9.47 12.68 -5.82
CA SER A 60 8.73 13.31 -6.93
C SER A 60 9.60 13.60 -8.17
N ASN A 61 10.93 13.58 -8.03
CA ASN A 61 11.87 13.75 -9.13
C ASN A 61 12.31 12.40 -9.74
N GLY A 62 11.94 11.28 -9.13
CA GLY A 62 12.33 9.93 -9.56
C GLY A 62 13.58 9.39 -8.88
N ASN A 63 14.10 10.06 -7.85
CA ASN A 63 15.24 9.53 -7.12
C ASN A 63 14.78 8.47 -6.13
N LEU A 64 15.43 7.30 -6.13
CA LEU A 64 15.20 6.27 -5.13
C LEU A 64 15.37 6.86 -3.71
N LEU A 65 14.41 6.59 -2.84
CA LEU A 65 14.50 6.93 -1.42
C LEU A 65 14.91 5.71 -0.61
N PHE A 66 14.09 4.66 -0.64
CA PHE A 66 14.31 3.39 0.04
C PHE A 66 13.43 2.28 -0.52
N TYR A 67 13.73 1.04 -0.16
CA TYR A 67 12.93 -0.14 -0.45
C TYR A 67 12.95 -1.13 0.73
N THR A 68 11.99 -2.04 0.77
CA THR A 68 11.81 -2.94 1.92
C THR A 68 11.17 -4.27 1.53
N ASN A 69 11.46 -5.31 2.32
CA ASN A 69 10.72 -6.58 2.34
C ASN A 69 9.68 -6.62 3.48
N GLY A 70 9.33 -5.45 4.01
CA GLY A 70 8.42 -5.25 5.14
C GLY A 70 9.12 -5.40 6.49
N ARG A 71 10.25 -6.09 6.57
CA ARG A 71 11.01 -6.24 7.83
C ARG A 71 12.21 -5.32 7.85
N LEU A 72 13.07 -5.47 6.85
CA LEU A 72 14.31 -4.73 6.68
C LEU A 72 14.07 -3.60 5.68
N VAL A 73 14.70 -2.46 5.92
CA VAL A 73 14.59 -1.29 5.04
C VAL A 73 15.98 -0.90 4.59
N TRP A 74 16.18 -0.77 3.29
CA TRP A 74 17.43 -0.34 2.69
C TRP A 74 17.25 1.04 2.10
N ASN A 75 18.18 1.94 2.40
CA ASN A 75 18.20 3.28 1.81
C ASN A 75 18.62 3.23 0.34
N ARG A 76 18.62 4.39 -0.31
CA ARG A 76 19.00 4.55 -1.72
C ARG A 76 20.43 4.08 -2.08
N ASN A 77 21.31 3.95 -1.10
CA ASN A 77 22.67 3.44 -1.30
C ASN A 77 22.75 1.91 -1.13
N HIS A 78 21.60 1.23 -1.04
CA HIS A 78 21.49 -0.22 -0.77
C HIS A 78 22.05 -0.65 0.60
N VAL A 79 22.15 0.30 1.53
CA VAL A 79 22.60 0.05 2.90
C VAL A 79 21.39 -0.09 3.82
N LEU A 80 21.45 -1.06 4.73
CA LEU A 80 20.40 -1.28 5.72
C LEU A 80 20.26 -0.05 6.64
N MET A 81 19.03 0.45 6.82
CA MET A 81 18.72 1.49 7.81
C MET A 81 18.95 0.96 9.22
N SER A 82 19.60 1.76 10.07
CA SER A 82 20.17 1.28 11.34
C SER A 82 19.12 0.78 12.34
N ASN A 83 17.92 1.36 12.32
CA ASN A 83 16.82 0.94 13.19
C ASN A 83 15.93 -0.16 12.57
N SER A 84 16.38 -0.82 11.50
CA SER A 84 15.67 -1.97 10.93
C SER A 84 15.53 -3.09 11.98
N PRO A 85 14.31 -3.57 12.26
CA PRO A 85 14.10 -4.61 13.27
C PRO A 85 14.92 -5.88 13.02
N SER A 86 15.67 -6.31 14.03
CA SER A 86 16.44 -7.56 14.00
C SER A 86 15.61 -8.82 14.27
N TYR A 87 14.35 -8.68 14.71
CA TYR A 87 13.46 -9.79 15.13
C TYR A 87 12.27 -10.01 14.17
N GLY A 88 11.64 -11.19 14.24
CA GLY A 88 10.40 -11.55 13.53
C GLY A 88 10.59 -12.66 12.49
N SER A 89 10.02 -13.85 12.74
CA SER A 89 10.17 -15.08 11.96
C SER A 89 9.42 -15.07 10.61
N THR A 90 10.02 -15.84 9.69
CA THR A 90 9.50 -16.45 8.44
C THR A 90 8.87 -15.54 7.38
N ASP A 91 9.60 -15.45 6.26
CA ASP A 91 9.30 -14.92 4.93
C ASP A 91 8.04 -15.46 4.23
N THR A 92 7.08 -16.01 4.96
CA THR A 92 5.88 -16.59 4.38
C THR A 92 4.78 -15.53 4.30
N TYR A 93 4.76 -14.85 3.15
CA TYR A 93 3.58 -14.17 2.57
C TYR A 93 3.10 -12.88 3.26
N SER A 94 3.98 -11.92 3.50
CA SER A 94 3.53 -10.58 3.92
C SER A 94 3.11 -9.71 2.71
N GLN A 95 1.93 -9.07 2.78
CA GLN A 95 1.65 -7.89 1.97
C GLN A 95 2.20 -6.67 2.67
N GLN A 96 2.71 -5.73 1.88
CA GLN A 96 3.22 -4.48 2.40
C GLN A 96 2.98 -3.32 1.43
N LEU A 97 2.93 -2.12 1.99
CA LEU A 97 2.64 -0.90 1.27
C LEU A 97 3.39 0.26 1.91
N ILE A 98 4.18 0.98 1.11
CA ILE A 98 4.73 2.27 1.51
C ILE A 98 3.70 3.36 1.24
N VAL A 99 3.44 4.19 2.23
CA VAL A 99 2.47 5.30 2.16
C VAL A 99 3.16 6.56 2.64
N LYS A 100 3.19 7.62 1.82
CA LYS A 100 3.68 8.92 2.27
C LYS A 100 2.74 9.49 3.33
N ASP A 101 3.32 10.02 4.41
CA ASP A 101 2.54 10.71 5.42
C ASP A 101 1.95 12.01 4.82
N PRO A 102 0.62 12.18 4.75
CA PRO A 102 0.01 13.39 4.20
C PRO A 102 0.31 14.65 5.03
N SER A 103 0.75 14.50 6.28
CA SER A 103 1.10 15.60 7.18
C SER A 103 2.59 15.96 7.17
N SER A 104 3.44 15.23 6.45
CA SER A 104 4.89 15.41 6.41
C SER A 104 5.45 15.32 4.99
N THR A 105 6.50 16.09 4.70
CA THR A 105 7.21 15.99 3.42
C THR A 105 8.24 14.85 3.40
N ASN A 106 8.69 14.39 4.57
CA ASN A 106 9.86 13.51 4.72
C ASN A 106 9.51 12.15 5.30
N THR A 107 8.28 11.95 5.77
CA THR A 107 7.89 10.77 6.53
C THR A 107 7.05 9.82 5.69
N TYR A 108 7.31 8.52 5.86
CA TYR A 108 6.61 7.45 5.17
C TYR A 108 6.21 6.37 6.18
N PHE A 109 5.01 5.82 6.02
CA PHE A 109 4.58 4.62 6.71
C PHE A 109 4.90 3.39 5.86
N ILE A 110 5.49 2.37 6.47
CA ILE A 110 5.58 1.02 5.89
C ILE A 110 4.52 0.19 6.58
N LEU A 111 3.40 -0.04 5.89
CA LEU A 111 2.36 -0.96 6.33
C LEU A 111 2.78 -2.38 5.99
N ARG A 112 2.55 -3.34 6.88
CA ARG A 112 2.78 -4.75 6.57
C ARG A 112 1.84 -5.69 7.31
N THR A 113 1.47 -6.78 6.64
CA THR A 113 0.83 -7.92 7.31
C THR A 113 1.88 -8.92 7.74
N PHE A 114 1.68 -9.57 8.88
CA PHE A 114 2.60 -10.59 9.38
C PHE A 114 1.84 -11.63 10.21
N TRP A 115 2.44 -12.80 10.41
CA TRP A 115 1.90 -13.78 11.34
C TRP A 115 2.24 -13.41 12.78
N SER A 116 1.24 -13.19 13.63
CA SER A 116 1.46 -12.79 15.01
C SER A 116 1.64 -14.00 15.93
N ASP A 117 2.67 -13.95 16.77
CA ASP A 117 2.88 -14.91 17.86
C ASP A 117 2.06 -14.57 19.12
N LEU A 118 1.59 -13.32 19.24
CA LEU A 118 0.81 -12.84 20.39
C LEU A 118 -0.66 -13.26 20.32
N VAL A 119 -1.22 -13.28 19.11
CA VAL A 119 -2.57 -13.75 18.82
C VAL A 119 -2.48 -14.65 17.59
N PRO A 120 -2.92 -15.92 17.65
CA PRO A 120 -2.81 -16.82 16.50
C PRO A 120 -3.46 -16.22 15.25
N GLY A 121 -2.66 -15.96 14.22
CA GLY A 121 -3.13 -15.53 12.91
C GLY A 121 -2.46 -14.27 12.36
N PRO A 122 -2.90 -13.79 11.19
CA PRO A 122 -2.35 -12.60 10.58
C PRO A 122 -2.70 -11.35 11.41
N ALA A 123 -1.79 -10.39 11.40
CA ALA A 123 -1.94 -9.07 11.97
C ALA A 123 -1.40 -8.02 11.01
N LEU A 124 -1.80 -6.77 11.22
CA LEU A 124 -1.30 -5.58 10.54
C LEU A 124 -0.54 -4.73 11.56
N ASP A 125 0.70 -4.39 11.23
CA ASP A 125 1.48 -3.36 11.91
C ASP A 125 2.08 -2.38 10.90
N TYR A 126 2.82 -1.40 11.41
CA TYR A 126 3.52 -0.43 10.58
C TYR A 126 4.83 0.04 11.17
N GLN A 127 5.71 0.52 10.31
CA GLN A 127 6.91 1.27 10.68
C GLN A 127 6.83 2.68 10.12
N ILE A 128 7.57 3.61 10.72
CA ILE A 128 7.70 4.99 10.23
C ILE A 128 9.15 5.19 9.79
N VAL A 129 9.36 5.60 8.54
CA VAL A 129 10.65 6.05 8.01
C VAL A 129 10.65 7.57 7.93
N ASP A 130 11.66 8.21 8.49
CA ASP A 130 11.89 9.64 8.36
C ASP A 130 13.14 9.89 7.51
N MET A 131 12.92 10.42 6.30
CA MET A 131 13.99 10.71 5.34
C MET A 131 14.89 11.90 5.73
N SER A 132 14.56 12.65 6.78
CA SER A 132 15.44 13.70 7.32
C SER A 132 16.57 13.15 8.19
N LEU A 133 16.49 11.88 8.61
CA LEU A 133 17.52 11.20 9.38
C LEU A 133 18.70 10.75 8.51
N ASP A 134 19.78 10.34 9.17
CA ASP A 134 21.02 9.83 8.55
C ASP A 134 21.50 10.70 7.37
N ASN A 135 21.60 12.01 7.58
CA ASN A 135 22.04 12.99 6.58
C ASN A 135 21.24 12.94 5.25
N GLY A 136 19.95 12.62 5.32
CA GLY A 136 19.06 12.55 4.14
C GLY A 136 18.96 11.14 3.52
N LEU A 137 19.64 10.14 4.09
CA LEU A 137 19.48 8.74 3.69
C LEU A 137 18.28 8.07 4.34
N GLY A 138 17.76 8.67 5.42
CA GLY A 138 16.61 8.20 6.17
C GLY A 138 16.93 7.07 7.14
N ASP A 139 16.10 6.96 8.17
CA ASP A 139 16.13 5.85 9.12
C ASP A 139 14.71 5.60 9.66
N ILE A 140 14.51 4.42 10.25
CA ILE A 140 13.24 4.05 10.89
C ILE A 140 13.16 4.74 12.25
N ILE A 141 12.01 5.35 12.56
CA ILE A 141 11.70 5.81 13.91
C ILE A 141 11.55 4.58 14.82
N PRO A 142 12.29 4.51 15.94
CA PRO A 142 12.22 3.36 16.85
C PRO A 142 10.79 3.01 17.27
N ILE A 143 10.41 1.74 17.13
CA ILE A 143 9.05 1.24 17.40
C ILE A 143 8.59 1.46 18.85
N GLN A 144 9.51 1.68 19.79
CA GLN A 144 9.20 1.99 21.18
C GLN A 144 8.60 3.40 21.35
N ASN A 145 8.70 4.25 20.32
CA ASN A 145 8.23 5.64 20.35
C ASN A 145 6.75 5.77 19.97
N TYR A 146 6.09 4.71 19.49
CA TYR A 146 4.68 4.75 19.08
C TYR A 146 4.03 3.37 19.17
N ASN A 147 2.69 3.33 19.16
CA ASN A 147 1.98 2.06 19.03
C ASN A 147 1.97 1.62 17.56
N HIS A 148 2.80 0.63 17.21
CA HIS A 148 2.92 0.09 15.86
C HIS A 148 1.86 -0.98 15.54
N ASN A 149 1.18 -1.55 16.54
CA ASN A 149 0.19 -2.62 16.32
C ASN A 149 -1.14 -2.01 15.86
N VAL A 150 -1.47 -2.17 14.59
CA VAL A 150 -2.66 -1.56 13.98
C VAL A 150 -3.90 -2.42 14.22
N GLN A 151 -3.82 -3.71 13.87
CA GLN A 151 -4.96 -4.62 13.96
C GLN A 151 -4.49 -6.08 14.03
N PHE A 152 -4.98 -6.83 15.02
CA PHE A 152 -4.83 -8.29 15.06
C PHE A 152 -5.99 -8.97 14.35
N ALA A 153 -5.83 -10.25 14.00
CA ALA A 153 -6.84 -11.03 13.29
C ALA A 153 -7.23 -10.32 11.99
N THR A 154 -6.32 -10.37 11.02
CA THR A 154 -6.49 -9.85 9.67
C THR A 154 -6.40 -10.99 8.64
N GLN A 155 -6.44 -10.61 7.36
CA GLN A 155 -5.92 -11.40 6.26
C GLN A 155 -4.65 -10.73 5.71
N GLU A 156 -3.90 -11.39 4.85
CA GLU A 156 -2.72 -10.83 4.16
C GLU A 156 -3.11 -9.81 3.08
N LYS A 157 -3.82 -8.76 3.48
CA LYS A 157 -4.38 -7.75 2.60
C LYS A 157 -4.34 -6.40 3.27
N VAL A 158 -3.69 -5.45 2.63
CA VAL A 158 -3.63 -4.08 3.10
C VAL A 158 -3.77 -3.12 1.93
N SER A 159 -4.47 -2.01 2.16
CA SER A 159 -4.57 -0.92 1.22
C SER A 159 -4.54 0.41 1.97
N ALA A 160 -4.21 1.49 1.27
CA ALA A 160 -4.31 2.82 1.83
C ALA A 160 -4.92 3.77 0.80
N PHE A 161 -5.62 4.77 1.32
CA PHE A 161 -6.14 5.89 0.54
C PHE A 161 -5.64 7.18 1.16
N ILE A 162 -4.91 7.98 0.36
CA ILE A 162 -4.42 9.29 0.75
C ILE A 162 -5.15 10.34 -0.07
N ASN A 163 -5.90 11.20 0.59
CA ASN A 163 -6.52 12.36 -0.01
C ASN A 163 -5.60 13.57 0.15
N SER A 164 -4.88 13.93 -0.91
CA SER A 164 -3.98 15.08 -0.90
C SER A 164 -4.67 16.42 -0.59
N ASN A 165 -5.99 16.49 -0.75
CA ASN A 165 -6.79 17.70 -0.57
C ASN A 165 -7.69 17.67 0.68
N GLY A 166 -7.53 16.70 1.58
CA GLY A 166 -8.41 16.59 2.74
C GLY A 166 -7.94 15.68 3.86
N ASN A 167 -8.76 15.59 4.90
CA ASN A 167 -8.45 14.82 6.13
C ASN A 167 -8.87 13.35 6.04
N SER A 168 -9.21 12.88 4.84
CA SER A 168 -9.71 11.53 4.58
C SER A 168 -8.56 10.62 4.15
N ASN A 169 -7.73 10.24 5.12
CA ASN A 169 -6.61 9.35 4.91
C ASN A 169 -6.85 8.05 5.69
N TRP A 170 -6.78 6.92 5.01
CA TRP A 170 -7.23 5.64 5.55
C TRP A 170 -6.24 4.52 5.26
N VAL A 171 -6.11 3.62 6.21
CA VAL A 171 -5.55 2.28 6.05
C VAL A 171 -6.69 1.29 6.15
N LEU A 172 -6.76 0.35 5.22
CA LEU A 172 -7.75 -0.70 5.21
C LEU A 172 -7.09 -2.07 5.26
N THR A 173 -7.71 -2.98 6.00
CA THR A 173 -7.40 -4.41 5.98
C THR A 173 -8.67 -5.21 6.19
N THR A 174 -8.62 -6.52 6.00
CA THR A 174 -9.78 -7.39 6.08
C THR A 174 -9.56 -8.49 7.10
N TYR A 175 -10.65 -9.07 7.58
CA TYR A 175 -10.63 -10.27 8.40
C TYR A 175 -11.82 -11.13 8.05
N PHE A 176 -11.59 -12.42 7.92
CA PHE A 176 -12.65 -13.37 7.70
C PHE A 176 -12.74 -14.31 8.90
N ASP A 177 -13.91 -14.31 9.55
CA ASP A 177 -14.25 -15.23 10.63
C ASP A 177 -15.69 -15.69 10.43
N TYR A 178 -15.82 -16.96 10.04
CA TYR A 178 -17.00 -17.50 9.42
C TYR A 178 -18.27 -17.26 10.26
N PRO A 179 -19.38 -16.80 9.65
CA PRO A 179 -19.58 -16.51 8.22
C PRO A 179 -19.29 -15.05 7.82
N THR A 180 -18.62 -14.29 8.69
CA THR A 180 -18.52 -12.83 8.58
C THR A 180 -17.21 -12.40 7.92
N LEU A 181 -17.33 -11.65 6.82
CA LEU A 181 -16.24 -10.81 6.34
C LEU A 181 -16.29 -9.46 7.07
N ARG A 182 -15.14 -9.02 7.57
CA ARG A 182 -14.95 -7.70 8.18
C ARG A 182 -13.94 -6.93 7.36
N ILE A 183 -14.24 -5.65 7.13
CA ILE A 183 -13.28 -4.69 6.59
C ILE A 183 -13.08 -3.63 7.66
N TYR A 184 -11.82 -3.45 8.07
CA TYR A 184 -11.42 -2.43 9.03
C TYR A 184 -10.85 -1.24 8.27
N SER A 185 -11.35 -0.05 8.56
CA SER A 185 -10.83 1.23 8.06
C SER A 185 -10.33 2.05 9.23
N ILE A 186 -9.07 2.48 9.20
CA ILE A 186 -8.40 3.17 10.32
C ILE A 186 -7.75 4.44 9.77
N LYS A 187 -7.92 5.58 10.46
CA LYS A 187 -7.40 6.86 9.96
C LYS A 187 -5.90 6.97 10.11
N ILE A 188 -5.28 7.62 9.13
CA ILE A 188 -3.95 8.19 9.24
C ILE A 188 -4.13 9.66 9.63
N GLN A 189 -3.65 10.04 10.80
CA GLN A 189 -3.75 11.41 11.30
C GLN A 189 -2.64 11.71 12.30
N ASN A 190 -2.18 12.97 12.34
CA ASN A 190 -1.16 13.44 13.28
C ASN A 190 0.14 12.60 13.23
N GLY A 191 0.57 12.20 12.03
CA GLY A 191 1.79 11.40 11.85
C GLY A 191 1.71 9.95 12.35
N ILE A 192 0.52 9.43 12.66
CA ILE A 192 0.32 8.04 13.12
C ILE A 192 -0.89 7.37 12.44
N ILE A 193 -0.96 6.05 12.57
CA ILE A 193 -2.18 5.27 12.30
C ILE A 193 -2.98 5.17 13.61
N ASP A 194 -4.08 5.92 13.69
CA ASP A 194 -4.84 6.08 14.93
C ASP A 194 -5.88 4.97 15.10
N THR A 195 -5.49 3.91 15.82
CA THR A 195 -6.34 2.72 16.04
C THR A 195 -7.64 3.01 16.80
N SER A 196 -7.74 4.15 17.50
CA SER A 196 -8.99 4.58 18.16
C SER A 196 -10.09 4.98 17.17
N THR A 197 -9.71 5.28 15.93
CA THR A 197 -10.64 5.73 14.86
C THR A 197 -11.23 4.59 14.04
N ARG A 198 -10.94 3.33 14.40
CA ARG A 198 -11.31 2.16 13.60
C ARG A 198 -12.81 2.09 13.34
N VAL A 199 -13.16 1.99 12.06
CA VAL A 199 -14.50 1.70 11.57
C VAL A 199 -14.53 0.27 11.04
N THR A 200 -15.51 -0.51 11.50
CA THR A 200 -15.67 -1.91 11.08
C THR A 200 -16.93 -2.07 10.23
N SER A 201 -16.75 -2.53 9.00
CA SER A 201 -17.85 -2.91 8.10
C SER A 201 -18.00 -4.42 8.09
N ASN A 202 -19.16 -4.93 8.53
CA ASN A 202 -19.41 -6.37 8.65
C ASN A 202 -20.35 -6.85 7.55
N PHE A 203 -20.04 -8.01 6.97
CA PHE A 203 -20.84 -8.65 5.93
C PHE A 203 -21.06 -10.12 6.28
N THR A 204 -22.27 -10.43 6.76
CA THR A 204 -22.69 -11.79 7.17
C THR A 204 -23.47 -12.52 6.07
N SER A 205 -23.99 -11.77 5.09
CA SER A 205 -24.91 -12.25 4.06
C SER A 205 -24.42 -11.94 2.64
N VAL A 206 -23.10 -11.84 2.42
CA VAL A 206 -22.56 -11.75 1.04
C VAL A 206 -23.06 -13.01 0.31
N PRO A 207 -24.04 -12.90 -0.62
CA PRO A 207 -24.86 -14.06 -0.97
C PRO A 207 -23.97 -15.14 -1.59
N ASN A 208 -23.74 -16.25 -0.87
CA ASN A 208 -22.99 -17.46 -1.27
C ASN A 208 -21.43 -17.44 -1.38
N TYR A 209 -20.69 -16.40 -0.95
CA TYR A 209 -19.24 -16.34 -1.28
C TYR A 209 -18.35 -15.75 -0.17
N LEU A 210 -17.59 -16.63 0.48
CA LEU A 210 -16.61 -16.26 1.51
C LEU A 210 -15.31 -15.82 0.82
N LEU A 211 -14.98 -14.53 0.86
CA LEU A 211 -13.63 -14.02 0.53
C LEU A 211 -12.66 -14.36 1.68
N SER A 212 -12.50 -15.65 1.93
CA SER A 212 -11.84 -16.21 3.12
C SER A 212 -10.36 -16.49 2.92
N GLY A 213 -9.89 -16.54 1.67
CA GLY A 213 -8.47 -16.81 1.37
C GLY A 213 -7.55 -15.74 1.93
N GLN A 214 -6.33 -16.12 2.30
CA GLN A 214 -5.29 -15.17 2.73
C GLN A 214 -4.71 -14.42 1.53
N ASP A 215 -4.56 -15.10 0.39
CA ASP A 215 -4.12 -14.56 -0.89
C ASP A 215 -5.09 -13.51 -1.49
N GLY A 216 -4.64 -12.82 -2.54
CA GLY A 216 -5.44 -11.86 -3.32
C GLY A 216 -5.06 -10.42 -3.02
N ILE A 217 -5.92 -9.46 -3.35
CA ILE A 217 -5.62 -8.04 -3.14
C ILE A 217 -6.78 -7.30 -2.48
N LEU A 218 -6.43 -6.19 -1.82
CA LEU A 218 -7.33 -5.13 -1.43
C LEU A 218 -6.88 -3.85 -2.12
N LYS A 219 -7.74 -3.28 -2.97
CA LYS A 219 -7.43 -2.01 -3.65
C LYS A 219 -8.60 -1.05 -3.58
N ILE A 220 -8.26 0.22 -3.43
CA ILE A 220 -9.19 1.34 -3.40
C ILE A 220 -9.08 2.07 -4.74
N SER A 221 -10.19 2.50 -5.31
CA SER A 221 -10.18 3.31 -6.53
C SER A 221 -9.52 4.66 -6.27
N LYS A 222 -8.94 5.27 -7.33
CA LYS A 222 -8.23 6.56 -7.22
C LYS A 222 -9.11 7.69 -6.68
N ASP A 223 -10.41 7.68 -6.97
CA ASP A 223 -11.39 8.64 -6.49
C ASP A 223 -11.94 8.29 -5.09
N GLY A 224 -11.53 7.15 -4.52
CA GLY A 224 -11.94 6.69 -3.21
C GLY A 224 -13.37 6.20 -3.10
N THR A 225 -14.11 6.05 -4.20
CA THR A 225 -15.53 5.70 -4.15
C THR A 225 -15.78 4.19 -4.15
N LYS A 226 -14.78 3.39 -4.56
CA LYS A 226 -14.88 1.94 -4.70
C LYS A 226 -13.72 1.22 -4.04
N LEU A 227 -13.98 -0.03 -3.68
CA LEU A 227 -12.98 -0.98 -3.21
C LEU A 227 -13.16 -2.33 -3.92
N ILE A 228 -12.07 -2.95 -4.32
CA ILE A 228 -12.05 -4.34 -4.80
C ILE A 228 -11.30 -5.21 -3.79
N LEU A 229 -11.89 -6.36 -3.47
CA LEU A 229 -11.29 -7.40 -2.65
C LEU A 229 -11.28 -8.72 -3.44
N THR A 230 -10.13 -9.38 -3.50
CA THR A 230 -9.99 -10.71 -4.11
C THR A 230 -9.38 -11.70 -3.14
N ASP A 231 -9.68 -13.01 -3.28
CA ASP A 231 -9.09 -14.09 -2.47
C ASP A 231 -8.25 -15.09 -3.30
N GLY A 232 -7.89 -14.71 -4.53
CA GLY A 232 -7.25 -15.57 -5.54
C GLY A 232 -8.26 -16.30 -6.45
N PHE A 233 -9.46 -16.63 -5.97
CA PHE A 233 -10.49 -17.35 -6.76
C PHE A 233 -11.81 -16.59 -6.90
N LYS A 234 -12.05 -15.65 -6.00
CA LYS A 234 -13.26 -14.84 -5.91
C LYS A 234 -12.86 -13.38 -5.85
N ALA A 235 -13.79 -12.53 -6.27
CA ALA A 235 -13.67 -11.09 -6.16
C ALA A 235 -15.02 -10.46 -5.80
N ALA A 236 -14.99 -9.38 -5.04
CA ALA A 236 -16.15 -8.51 -4.84
C ALA A 236 -15.73 -7.04 -4.89
N LEU A 237 -16.61 -6.25 -5.48
CA LEU A 237 -16.57 -4.80 -5.50
C LEU A 237 -17.44 -4.26 -4.36
N PHE A 238 -17.04 -3.16 -3.75
CA PHE A 238 -17.75 -2.50 -2.67
C PHE A 238 -17.77 -0.99 -2.92
N ASP A 239 -18.72 -0.31 -2.30
CA ASP A 239 -18.72 1.14 -2.18
C ASP A 239 -17.89 1.54 -0.95
N PHE A 240 -17.02 2.54 -1.10
CA PHE A 240 -16.24 3.12 0.00
C PHE A 240 -16.59 4.59 0.19
N ASN A 241 -16.88 4.96 1.44
CA ASN A 241 -17.12 6.36 1.80
C ASN A 241 -15.88 6.95 2.46
N ILE A 242 -15.10 7.73 1.72
CA ILE A 242 -13.87 8.37 2.22
C ILE A 242 -14.08 9.31 3.42
N ASN A 243 -15.29 9.83 3.63
CA ASN A 243 -15.54 10.74 4.75
C ASN A 243 -15.73 9.97 6.06
N THR A 244 -16.27 8.75 6.00
CA THR A 244 -16.63 7.96 7.18
C THR A 244 -15.80 6.70 7.35
N GLY A 245 -15.09 6.24 6.32
CA GLY A 245 -14.38 4.95 6.32
C GLY A 245 -15.31 3.74 6.18
N VAL A 246 -16.62 3.94 6.02
CA VAL A 246 -17.59 2.84 5.93
C VAL A 246 -17.54 2.21 4.53
N VAL A 247 -17.57 0.88 4.49
CA VAL A 247 -17.65 0.07 3.27
C VAL A 247 -19.03 -0.58 3.19
N THR A 248 -19.67 -0.54 2.02
CA THR A 248 -21.05 -1.05 1.82
C THR A 248 -21.23 -1.71 0.46
N ASN A 249 -22.44 -2.20 0.19
CA ASN A 249 -22.90 -2.66 -1.13
C ASN A 249 -21.97 -3.68 -1.80
N PRO A 250 -21.75 -4.86 -1.18
CA PRO A 250 -20.93 -5.90 -1.78
C PRO A 250 -21.56 -6.42 -3.08
N ILE A 251 -20.83 -6.30 -4.19
CA ILE A 251 -21.19 -6.83 -5.51
C ILE A 251 -20.16 -7.90 -5.87
N ARG A 252 -20.60 -9.16 -5.95
CA ARG A 252 -19.72 -10.24 -6.43
C ARG A 252 -19.36 -10.03 -7.90
N LEU A 253 -18.09 -10.23 -8.21
CA LEU A 253 -17.63 -10.42 -9.58
C LEU A 253 -17.54 -11.90 -9.88
N SER A 254 -18.10 -12.31 -11.01
CA SER A 254 -18.03 -13.68 -11.52
C SER A 254 -17.29 -13.71 -12.84
N THR A 255 -16.62 -14.82 -13.12
CA THR A 255 -16.16 -15.13 -14.47
C THR A 255 -16.87 -16.39 -14.97
N ASN A 256 -16.86 -16.59 -16.29
CA ASN A 256 -17.45 -17.75 -16.93
C ASN A 256 -16.60 -19.03 -16.81
N SER A 257 -15.48 -19.01 -16.08
CA SER A 257 -14.59 -20.17 -15.90
C SER A 257 -14.14 -20.31 -14.45
N ILE A 258 -14.22 -21.54 -13.92
CA ILE A 258 -13.72 -21.88 -12.58
C ILE A 258 -12.18 -21.90 -12.48
N TYR A 259 -11.49 -21.84 -13.62
CA TYR A 259 -10.03 -21.75 -13.68
C TYR A 259 -9.50 -20.31 -13.64
N ASN A 260 -10.39 -19.32 -13.82
CA ASN A 260 -9.98 -17.93 -13.76
C ASN A 260 -9.68 -17.55 -12.31
N ARG A 261 -8.46 -17.12 -12.08
CA ARG A 261 -8.02 -16.59 -10.80
C ARG A 261 -8.17 -15.07 -10.80
N PHE A 262 -8.58 -14.52 -9.67
CA PHE A 262 -8.60 -13.08 -9.43
C PHE A 262 -7.38 -12.70 -8.61
N TYR A 263 -6.23 -12.57 -9.28
CA TYR A 263 -5.08 -11.87 -8.74
C TYR A 263 -5.10 -10.44 -9.29
N GLY A 264 -4.94 -9.45 -8.42
CA GLY A 264 -4.87 -8.06 -8.86
C GLY A 264 -3.43 -7.57 -8.95
N GLY A 265 -3.17 -6.74 -9.95
CA GLY A 265 -1.96 -5.93 -10.12
C GLY A 265 -2.25 -4.48 -9.81
#